data_AF-A0A959HN25-F1
#
_entry.id   AF-A0A959HN25-F1
#
_cell.length_a   1.000
_cell.length_b   1.000
_cell.length_c   1.000
_cell.angle_alpha   90.00
_cell.angle_beta   90.00
_cell.angle_gamma   90.00
#
_symmetry.space_group_name_H-M   'P 1'
#
loop_
_entity.id
_entity.type
_entity.pdbx_description
1 polymer ?
#
loop_
_entity_poly.entity_id
_entity_poly.type
_entity_poly.pdbx_seq_one_letter_code
_entity_poly.pdbx_strand_id
1 'polypeptide(L)'
;MIWSILLFIKFLFPGNLYLNDVPVVFTDTISVRTIDRAADQQGYYLYLPERAASSYSVVLFVHGYGCINPMIYGAWIRHLVSQGNVVIYPRYQESIWTPSPRMFALNVAHAFSNAIELMDSLHVPYRLDQLAYVGHSYGGTTVAYLGVYHDSLDMPAPRVIMACQPGTGPFDALKLESYAGIDPAIKLLVLVGKDDKTVGDALGRQIFSTAQVPYKRFVEHLASEDELFTASHYEPEGLDMAFDNGDRNVSAKRALRLAKLDAVDTLYWDLFDHTFQTDSLSPVWELDSVSNPFPIEVK
;
A
#
# COMPACT_ATOMS: atom_id res chain seq x y z
N MET A 1 -29.91 31.77 -39.86
CA MET A 1 -28.86 32.43 -40.67
C MET A 1 -27.53 32.17 -39.95
N ILE A 2 -26.85 31.07 -40.24
CA ILE A 2 -25.69 30.98 -41.17
C ILE A 2 -24.54 31.88 -40.66
N TRP A 3 -23.63 31.33 -39.84
CA TRP A 3 -22.31 30.75 -40.18
C TRP A 3 -21.25 31.78 -40.59
N SER A 4 -20.13 31.85 -39.85
CA SER A 4 -18.72 31.73 -40.31
C SER A 4 -17.73 32.46 -39.35
N ILE A 5 -16.78 31.80 -38.64
CA ILE A 5 -15.47 31.19 -39.08
C ILE A 5 -14.38 32.29 -39.27
N LEU A 6 -13.12 32.29 -38.79
CA LEU A 6 -12.13 31.46 -38.04
C LEU A 6 -11.08 32.50 -37.47
N LEU A 7 -10.18 32.28 -36.50
CA LEU A 7 -8.99 31.40 -36.55
C LEU A 7 -8.19 31.44 -35.20
N PHE A 8 -7.93 30.25 -34.63
CA PHE A 8 -6.75 29.75 -33.86
C PHE A 8 -5.92 30.61 -32.90
N ILE A 9 -5.80 30.17 -31.62
CA ILE A 9 -4.55 29.62 -31.04
C ILE A 9 -4.91 28.45 -30.10
N LYS A 10 -4.18 27.34 -30.24
CA LYS A 10 -4.31 26.06 -29.53
C LYS A 10 -3.05 25.88 -28.68
N PHE A 11 -3.18 25.76 -27.35
CA PHE A 11 -2.29 24.92 -26.54
C PHE A 11 -3.14 24.17 -25.53
N LEU A 12 -2.98 22.85 -25.55
CA LEU A 12 -3.75 21.82 -24.87
C LEU A 12 -3.12 21.54 -23.49
N PHE A 13 -3.93 21.60 -22.44
CA PHE A 13 -3.74 20.80 -21.23
C PHE A 13 -5.01 19.94 -21.06
N PRO A 14 -4.95 18.60 -21.04
CA PRO A 14 -6.11 17.79 -20.67
C PRO A 14 -5.98 17.35 -19.21
N GLY A 15 -7.01 17.63 -18.41
CA GLY A 15 -7.21 16.91 -17.15
C GLY A 15 -7.82 17.71 -16.00
N ASN A 16 -8.98 18.36 -16.19
CA ASN A 16 -9.91 18.55 -15.08
C ASN A 16 -11.03 17.51 -15.27
N LEU A 17 -11.14 16.59 -14.33
CA LEU A 17 -12.28 15.69 -14.16
C LEU A 17 -12.81 15.95 -12.74
N TYR A 18 -13.99 16.56 -12.68
CA TYR A 18 -14.73 16.78 -11.44
C TYR A 18 -16.10 16.12 -11.58
N LEU A 19 -16.44 15.28 -10.59
CA LEU A 19 -17.76 15.19 -9.98
C LEU A 19 -17.67 14.29 -8.73
N ASN A 20 -17.88 14.93 -7.57
CA ASN A 20 -17.97 14.47 -6.17
C ASN A 20 -16.78 14.93 -5.30
N ASP A 21 -16.89 16.21 -4.94
CA ASP A 21 -15.89 17.08 -4.35
C ASP A 21 -15.82 16.99 -2.82
N VAL A 22 -14.80 16.29 -2.31
CA VAL A 22 -13.90 16.88 -1.30
C VAL A 22 -12.49 16.59 -1.80
N PRO A 23 -11.73 17.58 -2.30
CA PRO A 23 -10.33 17.32 -2.62
C PRO A 23 -9.62 16.87 -1.34
N VAL A 24 -8.97 15.72 -1.38
CA VAL A 24 -7.95 15.38 -0.38
C VAL A 24 -6.82 16.39 -0.58
N VAL A 25 -6.89 17.50 0.15
CA VAL A 25 -5.85 18.53 0.15
C VAL A 25 -4.77 18.06 1.12
N PHE A 26 -3.64 17.60 0.59
CA PHE A 26 -2.42 17.47 1.38
C PHE A 26 -1.99 18.88 1.81
N THR A 27 -2.33 19.28 3.04
CA THR A 27 -2.00 20.60 3.59
C THR A 27 -0.53 20.74 3.93
N ASP A 28 0.18 19.62 4.09
CA ASP A 28 1.62 19.57 4.31
C ASP A 28 2.30 19.00 3.06
N THR A 29 2.89 19.87 2.25
CA THR A 29 3.80 19.45 1.17
C THR A 29 5.14 19.06 1.79
N ILE A 30 5.17 17.94 2.51
CA ILE A 30 6.46 17.29 2.82
C ILE A 30 7.05 16.83 1.49
N SER A 31 8.22 17.34 1.15
CA SER A 31 8.98 16.86 0.01
C SER A 31 9.49 15.45 0.31
N VAL A 32 9.28 14.58 -0.68
CA VAL A 32 9.69 13.18 -0.63
C VAL A 32 10.99 13.05 -1.42
N ARG A 33 12.06 12.64 -0.75
CA ARG A 33 13.31 12.29 -1.42
C ARG A 33 13.20 10.86 -1.92
N THR A 34 13.30 10.68 -3.23
CA THR A 34 13.28 9.37 -3.89
C THR A 34 14.69 8.92 -4.25
N ILE A 35 15.04 7.68 -3.91
CA ILE A 35 16.22 6.99 -4.42
C ILE A 35 15.77 5.77 -5.21
N ASP A 36 16.10 5.75 -6.50
CA ASP A 36 15.82 4.63 -7.40
C ASP A 36 16.99 3.64 -7.42
N ARG A 37 16.71 2.40 -7.01
CA ARG A 37 17.58 1.22 -7.14
C ARG A 37 16.82 0.06 -7.78
N ALA A 38 15.76 0.34 -8.53
CA ALA A 38 14.83 -0.64 -9.07
C ALA A 38 15.29 -1.18 -10.44
N ALA A 39 16.59 -1.43 -10.63
CA ALA A 39 17.14 -1.83 -11.94
C ALA A 39 16.76 -3.26 -12.36
N ASP A 40 16.53 -4.16 -11.41
CA ASP A 40 16.13 -5.56 -11.61
C ASP A 40 15.07 -5.99 -10.57
N GLN A 41 14.67 -7.27 -10.58
CA GLN A 41 13.67 -7.78 -9.64
C GLN A 41 14.07 -7.72 -8.17
N GLN A 42 15.34 -7.62 -7.82
CA GLN A 42 15.82 -7.46 -6.43
C GLN A 42 16.00 -5.99 -6.04
N GLY A 43 15.75 -5.08 -6.98
CA GLY A 43 15.79 -3.65 -6.77
C GLY A 43 14.58 -3.11 -5.99
N TYR A 44 14.66 -1.82 -5.63
CA TYR A 44 13.64 -1.12 -4.86
C TYR A 44 13.65 0.38 -5.15
N TYR A 45 12.56 1.04 -4.80
CA TYR A 45 12.53 2.47 -4.55
C TYR A 45 12.58 2.72 -3.06
N LEU A 46 13.35 3.74 -2.65
CA LEU A 46 13.43 4.21 -1.27
C LEU A 46 12.89 5.64 -1.21
N TYR A 47 11.87 5.85 -0.37
CA TYR A 47 11.26 7.15 -0.16
C TYR A 47 11.54 7.62 1.25
N LEU A 48 12.17 8.78 1.38
CA LEU A 48 12.56 9.36 2.65
C LEU A 48 11.88 10.72 2.87
N PRO A 49 11.54 11.06 4.12
CA PRO A 49 11.20 12.44 4.46
C PRO A 49 12.42 13.33 4.23
N GLU A 50 12.26 14.50 3.61
CA GLU A 50 13.36 15.47 3.54
C GLU A 50 13.64 16.14 4.89
N ARG A 51 12.66 16.15 5.81
CA ARG A 51 12.85 16.68 7.15
C ARG A 51 13.67 15.71 7.99
N ALA A 52 14.83 16.17 8.46
CA ALA A 52 15.65 15.42 9.40
C ALA A 52 14.86 15.02 10.67
N ALA A 53 15.05 13.78 11.11
CA ALA A 53 14.55 13.25 12.37
C ALA A 53 15.67 12.50 13.11
N SER A 54 15.49 12.27 14.41
CA SER A 54 16.43 11.45 15.20
C SER A 54 16.42 9.98 14.76
N SER A 55 15.30 9.51 14.23
CA SER A 55 15.11 8.18 13.65
C SER A 55 13.80 8.13 12.87
N TYR A 56 13.76 7.34 11.81
CA TYR A 56 12.53 7.03 11.07
C TYR A 56 12.04 5.61 11.38
N SER A 57 10.72 5.43 11.40
CA SER A 57 10.11 4.10 11.29
C SER A 57 10.32 3.57 9.86
N VAL A 58 10.24 2.26 9.67
CA VAL A 58 10.41 1.62 8.36
C VAL A 58 9.10 0.97 7.92
N VAL A 59 8.68 1.24 6.69
CA VAL A 59 7.53 0.57 6.07
C VAL A 59 7.99 -0.15 4.81
N LEU A 60 7.85 -1.47 4.81
CA LEU A 60 7.99 -2.28 3.60
C LEU A 60 6.62 -2.32 2.90
N PHE A 61 6.48 -1.61 1.79
CA PHE A 61 5.27 -1.53 1.01
C PHE A 61 5.34 -2.45 -0.20
N VAL A 62 4.68 -3.60 -0.15
CA VAL A 62 4.71 -4.61 -1.22
C VAL A 62 3.50 -4.43 -2.13
N HIS A 63 3.76 -4.02 -3.37
CA HIS A 63 2.73 -3.69 -4.34
C HIS A 63 1.95 -4.91 -4.85
N GLY A 64 0.77 -4.67 -5.44
CA GLY A 64 -0.03 -5.70 -6.12
C GLY A 64 0.62 -6.22 -7.42
N TYR A 65 0.11 -7.32 -7.97
CA TYR A 65 0.72 -7.96 -9.14
C TYR A 65 0.88 -7.01 -10.33
N GLY A 66 2.12 -6.84 -10.79
CA GLY A 66 2.47 -5.99 -11.92
C GLY A 66 2.38 -4.49 -11.62
N CYS A 67 2.05 -4.08 -10.39
CA CYS A 67 2.06 -2.67 -9.97
C CYS A 67 3.50 -2.16 -9.73
N ILE A 68 4.40 -2.42 -10.67
CA ILE A 68 5.83 -2.08 -10.60
C ILE A 68 6.04 -0.56 -10.50
N ASN A 69 5.13 0.21 -11.11
CA ASN A 69 5.17 1.66 -11.09
C ASN A 69 4.59 2.21 -9.77
N PRO A 70 5.40 2.89 -8.93
CA PRO A 70 4.97 3.36 -7.62
C PRO A 70 3.86 4.42 -7.66
N MET A 71 3.63 5.08 -8.81
CA MET A 71 2.52 6.04 -8.96
C MET A 71 1.16 5.47 -8.58
N ILE A 72 0.97 4.14 -8.70
CA ILE A 72 -0.27 3.45 -8.38
C ILE A 72 -0.63 3.59 -6.90
N TYR A 73 0.37 3.72 -6.02
CA TYR A 73 0.21 3.90 -4.58
C TYR A 73 0.82 5.22 -4.11
N GLY A 74 1.17 6.12 -5.01
CA GLY A 74 2.05 7.25 -4.70
C GLY A 74 1.44 8.19 -3.66
N ALA A 75 0.11 8.36 -3.62
CA ALA A 75 -0.56 9.14 -2.59
C ALA A 75 -0.40 8.50 -1.19
N TRP A 76 -0.52 7.17 -1.11
CA TRP A 76 -0.28 6.43 0.14
C TRP A 76 1.20 6.48 0.54
N ILE A 77 2.12 6.32 -0.41
CA ILE A 77 3.56 6.46 -0.14
C ILE A 77 3.87 7.87 0.39
N ARG A 78 3.31 8.91 -0.24
CA ARG A 78 3.46 10.30 0.24
C ARG A 78 2.94 10.45 1.66
N HIS A 79 1.75 9.90 1.96
CA HIS A 79 1.19 9.90 3.31
C HIS A 79 2.11 9.21 4.32
N LEU A 80 2.58 8.00 4.02
CA LEU A 80 3.50 7.28 4.90
C LEU A 80 4.78 8.09 5.16
N VAL A 81 5.35 8.71 4.14
CA VAL A 81 6.53 9.58 4.30
C VAL A 81 6.20 10.83 5.14
N SER A 82 5.00 11.42 4.97
CA SER A 82 4.57 12.59 5.75
C SER A 82 4.41 12.27 7.24
N GLN A 83 4.07 11.02 7.59
CA GLN A 83 4.02 10.49 8.95
C GLN A 83 5.41 10.18 9.56
N GLY A 84 6.51 10.50 8.86
CA GLY A 84 7.87 10.28 9.35
C GLY A 84 8.40 8.86 9.16
N ASN A 85 7.84 8.12 8.20
CA ASN A 85 8.33 6.81 7.82
C ASN A 85 9.30 6.90 6.64
N VAL A 86 10.31 6.02 6.62
CA VAL A 86 10.97 5.64 5.37
C VAL A 86 10.17 4.50 4.74
N VAL A 87 9.88 4.61 3.44
CA VAL A 87 9.14 3.59 2.70
C VAL A 87 10.09 2.88 1.74
N ILE A 88 10.19 1.56 1.90
CA ILE A 88 10.86 0.66 0.96
C ILE A 88 9.77 0.07 0.07
N TYR A 89 9.86 0.31 -1.23
CA TYR A 89 8.97 -0.24 -2.24
C TYR A 89 9.75 -1.22 -3.13
N PRO A 90 9.70 -2.53 -2.84
CA PRO A 90 10.42 -3.53 -3.62
C PRO A 90 9.88 -3.60 -5.04
N ARG A 91 10.77 -3.76 -6.03
CA ARG A 91 10.35 -4.03 -7.40
C ARG A 91 9.77 -5.43 -7.53
N TYR A 92 10.44 -6.46 -6.99
CA TYR A 92 10.15 -7.91 -6.94
C TYR A 92 9.71 -8.65 -8.24
N GLN A 93 9.29 -7.89 -9.24
CA GLN A 93 8.88 -8.22 -10.60
C GLN A 93 9.67 -7.34 -11.57
N GLU A 94 10.44 -7.95 -12.44
CA GLU A 94 11.08 -7.23 -13.55
C GLU A 94 10.03 -6.80 -14.58
N SER A 95 9.01 -7.64 -14.78
CA SER A 95 7.86 -7.36 -15.62
C SER A 95 6.62 -8.08 -15.07
N ILE A 96 5.47 -7.92 -15.75
CA ILE A 96 4.26 -8.64 -15.37
C ILE A 96 4.37 -10.17 -15.55
N TRP A 97 5.43 -10.70 -16.17
CA TRP A 97 5.61 -12.15 -16.40
C TRP A 97 6.84 -12.73 -15.72
N THR A 98 7.81 -11.88 -15.34
CA THR A 98 9.12 -12.29 -14.82
C THR A 98 9.41 -11.57 -13.52
N PRO A 99 9.91 -12.27 -12.49
CA PRO A 99 10.21 -13.70 -12.43
C PRO A 99 8.97 -14.54 -12.11
N SER A 100 9.16 -15.86 -11.92
CA SER A 100 8.09 -16.73 -11.39
C SER A 100 7.58 -16.21 -10.05
N PRO A 101 6.27 -16.27 -9.77
CA PRO A 101 5.71 -15.84 -8.48
C PRO A 101 6.32 -16.53 -7.25
N ARG A 102 6.91 -17.71 -7.41
CA ARG A 102 7.66 -18.40 -6.33
C ARG A 102 8.89 -17.63 -5.83
N MET A 103 9.42 -16.73 -6.65
CA MET A 103 10.60 -15.92 -6.32
C MET A 103 10.25 -14.60 -5.63
N PHE A 104 8.97 -14.21 -5.59
CA PHE A 104 8.58 -12.87 -5.14
C PHE A 104 8.98 -12.59 -3.70
N ALA A 105 8.71 -13.52 -2.77
CA ALA A 105 9.09 -13.34 -1.37
C ALA A 105 10.61 -13.18 -1.19
N LEU A 106 11.41 -14.00 -1.88
CA LEU A 106 12.88 -13.91 -1.84
C LEU A 106 13.38 -12.57 -2.41
N ASN A 107 12.81 -12.12 -3.53
CA ASN A 107 13.18 -10.83 -4.11
C ASN A 107 12.80 -9.66 -3.21
N VAL A 108 11.66 -9.73 -2.52
CA VAL A 108 11.27 -8.72 -1.52
C VAL A 108 12.26 -8.69 -0.37
N ALA A 109 12.69 -9.86 0.14
CA ALA A 109 13.70 -9.96 1.19
C ALA A 109 15.05 -9.36 0.77
N HIS A 110 15.52 -9.67 -0.46
CA HIS A 110 16.74 -9.06 -1.00
C HIS A 110 16.62 -7.55 -1.16
N ALA A 111 15.49 -7.06 -1.71
CA ALA A 111 15.23 -5.64 -1.85
C ALA A 111 15.23 -4.92 -0.49
N PHE A 112 14.66 -5.52 0.54
CA PHE A 112 14.70 -5.01 1.90
C PHE A 112 16.13 -4.94 2.43
N SER A 113 16.90 -6.03 2.38
CA SER A 113 18.30 -6.07 2.85
C SER A 113 19.15 -5.00 2.15
N ASN A 114 19.06 -4.92 0.82
CA ASN A 114 19.80 -3.94 0.03
C ASN A 114 19.39 -2.49 0.35
N ALA A 115 18.14 -2.26 0.78
CA ALA A 115 17.68 -0.94 1.21
C ALA A 115 18.23 -0.57 2.60
N ILE A 116 18.28 -1.53 3.53
CA ILE A 116 18.92 -1.34 4.83
C ILE A 116 20.40 -1.00 4.67
N GLU A 117 21.14 -1.77 3.87
CA GLU A 117 22.57 -1.52 3.60
C GLU A 117 22.81 -0.12 3.00
N LEU A 118 21.94 0.32 2.08
CA LEU A 118 22.03 1.66 1.53
C LEU A 118 21.77 2.73 2.60
N MET A 119 20.74 2.55 3.43
CA MET A 119 20.44 3.48 4.53
C MET A 119 21.61 3.60 5.51
N ASP A 120 22.24 2.49 5.88
CA ASP A 120 23.46 2.48 6.71
C ASP A 120 24.59 3.28 6.06
N SER A 121 24.85 3.05 4.77
CA SER A 121 25.90 3.77 4.03
C SER A 121 25.65 5.28 3.95
N LEU A 122 24.38 5.68 3.91
CA LEU A 122 23.93 7.07 3.88
C LEU A 122 23.74 7.67 5.27
N HIS A 123 23.98 6.90 6.34
CA HIS A 123 23.75 7.29 7.73
C HIS A 123 22.32 7.78 7.98
N VAL A 124 21.33 7.17 7.30
CA VAL A 124 19.91 7.43 7.55
C VAL A 124 19.55 6.75 8.87
N PRO A 125 19.08 7.50 9.90
CA PRO A 125 18.72 6.87 11.16
C PRO A 125 17.36 6.18 11.03
N TYR A 126 17.29 4.86 11.26
CA TYR A 126 16.04 4.10 11.21
C TYR A 126 15.88 3.17 12.42
N ARG A 127 14.66 2.66 12.62
CA ARG A 127 14.28 1.76 13.71
C ARG A 127 13.59 0.50 13.19
N LEU A 128 14.23 -0.66 13.32
CA LEU A 128 13.64 -1.95 12.93
C LEU A 128 12.67 -2.50 13.97
N ASP A 129 12.74 -2.05 15.22
CA ASP A 129 11.69 -2.25 16.24
C ASP A 129 10.39 -1.49 15.88
N GLN A 130 10.48 -0.57 14.92
CA GLN A 130 9.37 0.14 14.29
C GLN A 130 9.29 -0.17 12.79
N LEU A 131 9.20 -1.46 12.48
CA LEU A 131 9.00 -1.96 11.13
C LEU A 131 7.54 -2.36 10.91
N ALA A 132 6.97 -2.01 9.76
CA ALA A 132 5.69 -2.54 9.30
C ALA A 132 5.80 -3.16 7.91
N TYR A 133 5.03 -4.23 7.68
CA TYR A 133 4.81 -4.82 6.38
C TYR A 133 3.40 -4.48 5.90
N VAL A 134 3.30 -3.75 4.79
CA VAL A 134 2.04 -3.35 4.17
C VAL A 134 1.99 -3.92 2.78
N GLY A 135 0.88 -4.54 2.39
CA GLY A 135 0.77 -5.12 1.07
C GLY A 135 -0.65 -5.09 0.53
N HIS A 136 -0.77 -4.87 -0.78
CA HIS A 136 -2.04 -4.90 -1.50
C HIS A 136 -2.11 -6.07 -2.48
N SER A 137 -3.25 -6.74 -2.61
CA SER A 137 -3.48 -7.79 -3.62
C SER A 137 -2.46 -8.92 -3.47
N TYR A 138 -1.69 -9.21 -4.51
CA TYR A 138 -0.57 -10.16 -4.43
C TYR A 138 0.44 -9.77 -3.35
N GLY A 139 0.74 -8.48 -3.21
CA GLY A 139 1.59 -7.96 -2.14
C GLY A 139 1.01 -8.20 -0.74
N GLY A 140 -0.32 -8.17 -0.60
CA GLY A 140 -1.01 -8.54 0.64
C GLY A 140 -0.79 -10.00 1.02
N THR A 141 -0.80 -10.90 0.03
CA THR A 141 -0.40 -12.30 0.23
C THR A 141 1.07 -12.40 0.61
N THR A 142 1.94 -11.67 -0.09
CA THR A 142 3.38 -11.68 0.14
C THR A 142 3.72 -11.25 1.57
N VAL A 143 3.16 -10.15 2.08
CA VAL A 143 3.46 -9.71 3.46
C VAL A 143 2.96 -10.69 4.52
N ALA A 144 1.84 -11.37 4.29
CA ALA A 144 1.37 -12.42 5.18
C ALA A 144 2.29 -13.65 5.16
N TYR A 145 2.80 -14.02 3.97
CA TYR A 145 3.82 -15.07 3.83
C TYR A 145 5.12 -14.70 4.54
N LEU A 146 5.61 -13.47 4.32
CA LEU A 146 6.81 -12.95 5.00
C LEU A 146 6.62 -12.95 6.52
N GLY A 147 5.42 -12.63 7.01
CA GLY A 147 5.11 -12.71 8.44
C GLY A 147 5.30 -14.10 9.06
N VAL A 148 5.11 -15.18 8.29
CA VAL A 148 5.34 -16.56 8.74
C VAL A 148 6.81 -16.96 8.60
N TYR A 149 7.48 -16.46 7.56
CA TYR A 149 8.79 -16.95 7.12
C TYR A 149 9.94 -15.95 7.28
N HIS A 150 9.73 -14.82 7.98
CA HIS A 150 10.71 -13.74 8.08
C HIS A 150 12.09 -14.26 8.55
N ASP A 151 12.13 -15.10 9.58
CA ASP A 151 13.37 -15.70 10.09
C ASP A 151 14.10 -16.54 9.03
N SER A 152 13.35 -17.34 8.25
CA SER A 152 13.94 -18.16 7.18
C SER A 152 14.38 -17.35 5.95
N LEU A 153 13.97 -16.08 5.88
CA LEU A 153 14.30 -15.13 4.82
C LEU A 153 15.28 -14.05 5.29
N ASP A 154 15.87 -14.21 6.48
CA ASP A 154 16.76 -13.25 7.11
C ASP A 154 16.14 -11.83 7.22
N MET A 155 14.83 -11.78 7.44
CA MET A 155 14.08 -10.55 7.63
C MET A 155 13.68 -10.38 9.11
N PRO A 156 13.77 -9.16 9.66
CA PRO A 156 13.25 -8.89 11.00
C PRO A 156 11.73 -9.10 11.07
N ALA A 157 11.22 -9.49 12.24
CA ALA A 157 9.78 -9.49 12.49
C ALA A 157 9.23 -8.05 12.45
N PRO A 158 8.13 -7.79 11.73
CA PRO A 158 7.49 -6.48 11.77
C PRO A 158 6.66 -6.33 13.05
N ARG A 159 6.43 -5.10 13.49
CA ARG A 159 5.45 -4.78 14.53
C ARG A 159 4.01 -4.95 14.03
N VAL A 160 3.78 -4.67 12.75
CA VAL A 160 2.46 -4.74 12.11
C VAL A 160 2.56 -5.37 10.73
N ILE A 161 1.60 -6.25 10.42
CA ILE A 161 1.28 -6.68 9.06
C ILE A 161 -0.09 -6.12 8.69
N MET A 162 -0.16 -5.36 7.61
CA MET A 162 -1.42 -4.93 7.00
C MET A 162 -1.56 -5.56 5.61
N ALA A 163 -2.47 -6.52 5.50
CA ALA A 163 -2.79 -7.20 4.26
C ALA A 163 -4.11 -6.65 3.68
N CYS A 164 -3.98 -5.78 2.69
CA CYS A 164 -5.11 -5.19 1.96
C CYS A 164 -5.50 -6.07 0.78
N GLN A 165 -6.71 -6.60 0.82
CA GLN A 165 -7.34 -7.36 -0.26
C GLN A 165 -6.41 -8.48 -0.77
N PRO A 166 -5.85 -9.31 0.14
CA PRO A 166 -4.82 -10.26 -0.23
C PRO A 166 -5.39 -11.33 -1.18
N GLY A 167 -4.65 -11.60 -2.25
CA GLY A 167 -5.03 -12.61 -3.23
C GLY A 167 -3.91 -12.95 -4.19
N THR A 168 -3.92 -14.17 -4.71
CA THR A 168 -2.90 -14.65 -5.67
C THR A 168 -3.45 -14.77 -7.10
N GLY A 169 -4.72 -14.41 -7.31
CA GLY A 169 -5.40 -14.56 -8.59
C GLY A 169 -5.31 -16.01 -9.09
N PRO A 170 -4.84 -16.25 -10.33
CA PRO A 170 -4.73 -17.61 -10.88
C PRO A 170 -3.50 -18.39 -10.39
N PHE A 171 -2.64 -17.80 -9.56
CA PHE A 171 -1.41 -18.43 -9.08
C PHE A 171 -1.60 -19.02 -7.69
N ASP A 172 -0.84 -20.07 -7.35
CA ASP A 172 -0.85 -20.68 -6.01
C ASP A 172 0.39 -20.34 -5.17
N ALA A 173 1.38 -19.63 -5.74
CA ALA A 173 2.59 -19.29 -5.00
C ALA A 173 2.29 -18.35 -3.82
N LEU A 174 3.03 -18.52 -2.72
CA LEU A 174 2.93 -17.74 -1.47
C LEU A 174 1.61 -17.89 -0.69
N LYS A 175 0.61 -18.59 -1.23
CA LYS A 175 -0.56 -19.00 -0.46
C LYS A 175 -0.19 -20.14 0.48
N LEU A 176 -0.48 -19.99 1.76
CA LEU A 176 -0.28 -21.02 2.78
C LEU A 176 -1.61 -21.68 3.13
N GLU A 177 -1.57 -22.89 3.67
CA GLU A 177 -2.75 -23.52 4.26
C GLU A 177 -3.12 -22.85 5.59
N SER A 178 -2.11 -22.44 6.37
CA SER A 178 -2.27 -21.80 7.66
C SER A 178 -1.23 -20.70 7.86
N TYR A 179 -1.66 -19.63 8.54
CA TYR A 179 -0.82 -18.50 8.95
C TYR A 179 -0.54 -18.51 10.47
N ALA A 180 -0.73 -19.67 11.12
CA ALA A 180 -0.45 -19.83 12.55
C ALA A 180 1.02 -19.60 12.94
N GLY A 181 1.94 -19.62 11.97
CA GLY A 181 3.37 -19.35 12.20
C GLY A 181 3.73 -17.87 12.28
N ILE A 182 2.78 -16.93 12.12
CA ILE A 182 3.04 -15.51 12.40
C ILE A 182 3.29 -15.36 13.91
N ASP A 183 4.40 -14.71 14.27
CA ASP A 183 4.78 -14.47 15.67
C ASP A 183 3.65 -13.75 16.44
N PRO A 184 3.21 -14.25 17.61
CA PRO A 184 2.17 -13.63 18.44
C PRO A 184 2.41 -12.18 18.85
N ALA A 185 3.64 -11.68 18.80
CA ALA A 185 3.95 -10.27 19.04
C ALA A 185 3.52 -9.35 17.89
N ILE A 186 3.30 -9.91 16.70
CA ILE A 186 2.93 -9.16 15.49
C ILE A 186 1.45 -8.81 15.52
N LYS A 187 1.13 -7.54 15.25
CA LYS A 187 -0.26 -7.12 15.01
C LYS A 187 -0.65 -7.41 13.58
N LEU A 188 -1.83 -7.99 13.37
CA LEU A 188 -2.33 -8.35 12.05
C LEU A 188 -3.61 -7.60 11.71
N LEU A 189 -3.57 -6.79 10.65
CA LEU A 189 -4.73 -6.15 10.07
C LEU A 189 -5.00 -6.76 8.69
N VAL A 190 -6.20 -7.29 8.49
CA VAL A 190 -6.65 -7.82 7.20
C VAL A 190 -7.85 -7.03 6.73
N LEU A 191 -7.77 -6.44 5.54
CA LEU A 191 -8.85 -5.65 4.96
C LEU A 191 -9.33 -6.32 3.67
N VAL A 192 -10.63 -6.37 3.46
CA VAL A 192 -11.24 -6.85 2.21
C VAL A 192 -12.32 -5.89 1.74
N GLY A 193 -12.43 -5.69 0.44
CA GLY A 193 -13.56 -4.96 -0.16
C GLY A 193 -14.73 -5.91 -0.40
N LYS A 194 -15.94 -5.53 0.01
CA LYS A 194 -17.15 -6.33 -0.19
C LYS A 194 -17.45 -6.65 -1.66
N ASP A 195 -17.04 -5.74 -2.55
CA ASP A 195 -17.23 -5.80 -4.00
C ASP A 195 -15.94 -6.13 -4.75
N ASP A 196 -14.93 -6.64 -4.06
CA ASP A 196 -13.71 -7.14 -4.68
C ASP A 196 -14.01 -8.39 -5.52
N LYS A 197 -14.13 -8.18 -6.83
CA LYS A 197 -14.33 -9.24 -7.83
C LYS A 197 -13.03 -9.72 -8.46
N THR A 198 -11.89 -9.18 -8.06
CA THR A 198 -10.59 -9.53 -8.64
C THR A 198 -9.98 -10.72 -7.92
N VAL A 199 -9.95 -10.66 -6.59
CA VAL A 199 -9.43 -11.75 -5.74
C VAL A 199 -10.43 -12.22 -4.69
N GLY A 200 -11.51 -11.47 -4.45
CA GLY A 200 -12.48 -11.78 -3.41
C GLY A 200 -11.89 -11.64 -2.00
N ASP A 201 -12.56 -12.26 -1.04
CA ASP A 201 -12.20 -12.18 0.39
C ASP A 201 -11.66 -13.50 0.97
N ALA A 202 -11.70 -14.59 0.20
CA ALA A 202 -11.43 -15.94 0.70
C ALA A 202 -10.04 -16.07 1.33
N LEU A 203 -9.00 -15.56 0.67
CA LEU A 203 -7.65 -15.60 1.22
C LEU A 203 -7.49 -14.67 2.43
N GLY A 204 -8.12 -13.48 2.42
CA GLY A 204 -8.14 -12.60 3.59
C GLY A 204 -8.76 -13.29 4.81
N ARG A 205 -9.92 -13.93 4.64
CA ARG A 205 -10.57 -14.71 5.70
C ARG A 205 -9.71 -15.89 6.16
N GLN A 206 -9.00 -16.54 5.26
CA GLN A 206 -8.09 -17.64 5.59
C GLN A 206 -6.89 -17.15 6.42
N ILE A 207 -6.22 -16.06 5.99
CA ILE A 207 -5.13 -15.43 6.74
C ILE A 207 -5.60 -15.09 8.15
N PHE A 208 -6.73 -14.38 8.25
CA PHE A 208 -7.25 -13.94 9.55
C PHE A 208 -7.68 -15.09 10.46
N SER A 209 -8.38 -16.10 9.93
CA SER A 209 -8.88 -17.21 10.75
C SER A 209 -7.79 -18.16 11.23
N THR A 210 -6.75 -18.38 10.43
CA THR A 210 -5.67 -19.33 10.75
C THR A 210 -4.51 -18.71 11.51
N ALA A 211 -4.31 -17.39 11.44
CA ALA A 211 -3.30 -16.70 12.26
C ALA A 211 -3.64 -16.79 13.75
N GLN A 212 -2.67 -17.16 14.57
CA GLN A 212 -2.83 -17.33 16.03
C GLN A 212 -2.27 -16.15 16.83
N VAL A 213 -2.24 -14.97 16.22
CA VAL A 213 -1.82 -13.75 16.91
C VAL A 213 -2.97 -13.22 17.79
N PRO A 214 -2.70 -12.80 19.03
CA PRO A 214 -3.69 -12.22 19.94
C PRO A 214 -4.21 -10.87 19.44
N TYR A 215 -3.38 -10.15 18.69
CA TYR A 215 -3.66 -8.83 18.19
C TYR A 215 -3.97 -8.87 16.68
N LYS A 216 -5.20 -9.26 16.33
CA LYS A 216 -5.67 -9.23 14.94
C LYS A 216 -7.02 -8.55 14.76
N ARG A 217 -7.21 -7.89 13.61
CA ARG A 217 -8.50 -7.35 13.18
C ARG A 217 -8.79 -7.65 11.71
N PHE A 218 -10.05 -7.96 11.43
CA PHE A 218 -10.59 -8.11 10.09
C PHE A 218 -11.51 -6.93 9.80
N VAL A 219 -11.29 -6.25 8.70
CA VAL A 219 -12.11 -5.12 8.24
C VAL A 219 -12.72 -5.48 6.90
N GLU A 220 -14.04 -5.46 6.83
CA GLU A 220 -14.77 -5.55 5.57
C GLU A 220 -15.20 -4.13 5.18
N HIS A 221 -14.59 -3.60 4.12
CA HIS A 221 -14.95 -2.32 3.55
C HIS A 221 -16.22 -2.49 2.71
N LEU A 222 -17.27 -1.73 3.05
CA LEU A 222 -18.55 -1.67 2.34
C LEU A 222 -18.62 -0.39 1.51
N ALA A 223 -19.22 -0.48 0.33
CA ALA A 223 -19.54 0.70 -0.47
C ALA A 223 -20.58 1.57 0.26
N SER A 224 -20.56 2.88 0.02
CA SER A 224 -21.59 3.79 0.55
C SER A 224 -22.93 3.56 -0.15
N GLU A 225 -24.04 3.83 0.55
CA GLU A 225 -25.41 3.65 0.01
C GLU A 225 -25.67 4.52 -1.24
N ASP A 226 -25.00 5.66 -1.34
CA ASP A 226 -25.07 6.60 -2.47
C ASP A 226 -24.07 6.30 -3.60
N GLU A 227 -23.31 5.21 -3.48
CA GLU A 227 -22.28 4.75 -4.42
C GLU A 227 -21.14 5.76 -4.68
N LEU A 228 -21.02 6.79 -3.85
CA LEU A 228 -19.90 7.75 -3.92
C LEU A 228 -18.57 7.07 -3.60
N PHE A 229 -18.56 6.20 -2.59
CA PHE A 229 -17.42 5.42 -2.15
C PHE A 229 -17.65 3.96 -2.49
N THR A 230 -16.75 3.39 -3.29
CA THR A 230 -16.84 2.00 -3.74
C THR A 230 -16.02 1.09 -2.83
N ALA A 231 -16.28 -0.23 -2.87
CA ALA A 231 -15.52 -1.23 -2.12
C ALA A 231 -14.84 -2.24 -3.07
N SER A 232 -14.26 -1.75 -4.16
CA SER A 232 -13.68 -2.56 -5.23
C SER A 232 -12.27 -3.07 -4.91
N HIS A 233 -11.65 -3.79 -5.84
CA HIS A 233 -10.25 -4.22 -5.70
C HIS A 233 -9.24 -3.06 -5.65
N TYR A 234 -9.62 -1.89 -6.18
CA TYR A 234 -8.68 -0.83 -6.49
C TYR A 234 -8.73 0.34 -5.51
N GLU A 235 -9.54 0.24 -4.45
CA GLU A 235 -9.62 1.27 -3.40
C GLU A 235 -8.26 1.58 -2.75
N PRO A 236 -7.32 0.62 -2.57
CA PRO A 236 -6.01 0.94 -2.02
C PRO A 236 -5.07 1.65 -3.01
N GLU A 237 -5.47 1.83 -4.28
CA GLU A 237 -4.65 2.48 -5.31
C GLU A 237 -4.83 4.02 -5.27
N GLY A 238 -4.09 4.69 -4.38
CA GLY A 238 -4.04 6.15 -4.34
C GLY A 238 -3.06 6.72 -5.37
N LEU A 239 -3.56 7.13 -6.55
CA LEU A 239 -2.72 7.62 -7.64
C LEU A 239 -1.98 8.93 -7.33
N ASP A 240 -0.72 8.98 -7.73
CA ASP A 240 0.08 10.21 -7.69
C ASP A 240 1.20 10.22 -8.73
N MET A 241 1.07 11.12 -9.69
CA MET A 241 1.99 11.22 -10.84
C MET A 241 3.40 11.65 -10.48
N ALA A 242 3.63 12.21 -9.28
CA ALA A 242 4.98 12.52 -8.82
C ALA A 242 5.86 11.27 -8.62
N PHE A 243 5.24 10.10 -8.52
CA PHE A 243 5.89 8.80 -8.30
C PHE A 243 5.95 7.94 -9.58
N ASP A 244 5.63 8.51 -10.75
CA ASP A 244 5.68 7.79 -12.02
C ASP A 244 7.13 7.51 -12.45
N ASN A 245 7.46 6.24 -12.58
CA ASN A 245 8.79 5.79 -13.06
C ASN A 245 8.87 5.59 -14.58
N GLY A 246 7.77 5.84 -15.32
CA GLY A 246 7.68 5.66 -16.77
C GLY A 246 7.32 4.25 -17.23
N ASP A 247 7.40 3.21 -16.38
CA ASP A 247 6.93 1.86 -16.70
C ASP A 247 5.41 1.81 -16.62
N ARG A 248 4.76 2.04 -17.77
CA ARG A 248 3.29 2.04 -17.89
C ARG A 248 2.78 0.74 -18.49
N ASN A 249 3.05 -0.37 -17.80
CA ASN A 249 2.49 -1.68 -18.13
C ASN A 249 0.95 -1.73 -17.98
N VAL A 250 0.34 -2.91 -18.13
CA VAL A 250 -1.12 -3.05 -18.09
C VAL A 250 -1.75 -2.69 -16.73
N SER A 251 -1.07 -2.95 -15.61
CA SER A 251 -1.53 -2.58 -14.27
C SER A 251 -1.48 -1.06 -14.08
N ALA A 252 -0.39 -0.41 -14.48
CA ALA A 252 -0.27 1.06 -14.46
C ALA A 252 -1.34 1.74 -15.34
N LYS A 253 -1.56 1.23 -16.56
CA LYS A 253 -2.62 1.74 -17.45
C LYS A 253 -4.03 1.52 -16.90
N ARG A 254 -4.25 0.46 -16.11
CA ARG A 254 -5.52 0.21 -15.43
C ARG A 254 -5.71 1.22 -14.29
N ALA A 255 -4.70 1.37 -13.42
CA ALA A 255 -4.74 2.32 -12.32
C ALA A 255 -5.09 3.72 -12.83
N LEU A 256 -4.39 4.23 -13.85
CA LEU A 256 -4.69 5.53 -14.49
C LEU A 256 -6.14 5.74 -14.96
N ARG A 257 -6.92 4.66 -15.13
CA ARG A 257 -8.33 4.74 -15.54
C ARG A 257 -9.31 4.53 -14.40
N LEU A 258 -8.94 3.75 -13.38
CA LEU A 258 -9.87 3.22 -12.38
C LEU A 258 -9.59 3.69 -10.97
N ALA A 259 -8.32 3.92 -10.63
CA ALA A 259 -7.92 4.36 -9.32
C ALA A 259 -8.46 5.76 -9.04
N LYS A 260 -8.91 5.97 -7.81
CA LYS A 260 -9.43 7.24 -7.30
C LYS A 260 -8.59 7.62 -6.09
N LEU A 261 -8.53 8.91 -5.83
CA LEU A 261 -8.04 9.43 -4.56
C LEU A 261 -9.21 10.15 -3.90
N ASP A 262 -9.76 9.57 -2.85
CA ASP A 262 -10.92 10.07 -2.15
C ASP A 262 -10.85 9.75 -0.64
N ALA A 263 -11.96 9.87 0.08
CA ALA A 263 -11.99 9.66 1.53
C ALA A 263 -11.69 8.21 1.94
N VAL A 264 -11.91 7.23 1.06
CA VAL A 264 -11.61 5.83 1.32
C VAL A 264 -10.11 5.63 1.56
N ASP A 265 -9.26 6.30 0.79
CA ASP A 265 -7.81 6.22 0.97
C ASP A 265 -7.42 6.57 2.41
N THR A 266 -7.94 7.68 2.93
CA THR A 266 -7.66 8.13 4.30
C THR A 266 -8.08 7.12 5.35
N LEU A 267 -9.17 6.38 5.13
CA LEU A 267 -9.60 5.31 6.03
C LEU A 267 -8.57 4.17 6.10
N TYR A 268 -8.00 3.75 4.97
CA TYR A 268 -6.94 2.74 4.97
C TYR A 268 -5.68 3.27 5.67
N TRP A 269 -5.34 4.53 5.44
CA TRP A 269 -4.14 5.15 6.00
C TRP A 269 -4.24 5.34 7.51
N ASP A 270 -5.38 5.82 8.02
CA ASP A 270 -5.63 6.02 9.45
C ASP A 270 -5.65 4.68 10.21
N LEU A 271 -6.25 3.65 9.60
CA LEU A 271 -6.23 2.29 10.15
C LEU A 271 -4.79 1.77 10.29
N PHE A 272 -3.95 2.01 9.29
CA PHE A 272 -2.53 1.68 9.36
C PHE A 272 -1.83 2.46 10.47
N ASP A 273 -1.89 3.79 10.42
CA ASP A 273 -1.11 4.69 11.26
C ASP A 273 -1.35 4.41 12.73
N HIS A 274 -2.61 4.33 13.15
CA HIS A 274 -2.90 4.07 14.54
C HIS A 274 -2.46 2.65 14.96
N THR A 275 -2.69 1.64 14.12
CA THR A 275 -2.27 0.26 14.42
C THR A 275 -0.76 0.19 14.64
N PHE A 276 -0.01 0.95 13.85
CA PHE A 276 1.44 1.00 13.89
C PHE A 276 2.00 1.81 15.08
N GLN A 277 1.41 2.98 15.36
CA GLN A 277 1.91 3.92 16.38
C GLN A 277 1.56 3.53 17.82
N THR A 278 0.49 2.76 18.02
CA THR A 278 0.04 2.37 19.39
C THR A 278 0.66 1.05 19.84
N ASP A 279 0.88 0.83 21.14
CA ASP A 279 1.33 -0.46 21.69
C ASP A 279 0.18 -1.45 21.91
N SER A 280 -1.03 -0.96 22.15
CA SER A 280 -2.25 -1.77 22.18
C SER A 280 -2.86 -1.95 20.80
N LEU A 281 -3.56 -3.05 20.53
CA LEU A 281 -4.81 -2.93 19.79
C LEU A 281 -5.85 -2.67 20.86
N SER A 282 -6.30 -1.44 21.06
CA SER A 282 -7.37 -1.25 22.05
C SER A 282 -8.57 -2.13 21.65
N PRO A 283 -9.20 -2.87 22.57
CA PRO A 283 -10.32 -3.75 22.25
C PRO A 283 -11.57 -2.99 21.77
N VAL A 284 -11.55 -1.67 21.85
CA VAL A 284 -12.61 -0.79 21.36
C VAL A 284 -11.97 0.25 20.46
N TRP A 285 -12.30 0.10 19.20
CA TRP A 285 -12.11 1.10 18.17
C TRP A 285 -13.49 1.27 17.56
N GLU A 286 -14.29 2.09 18.22
CA GLU A 286 -15.44 2.72 17.61
C GLU A 286 -14.88 3.59 16.49
N LEU A 287 -15.33 3.35 15.25
CA LEU A 287 -15.09 4.23 14.11
C LEU A 287 -15.41 5.71 14.45
N ASP A 288 -16.24 5.94 15.47
CA ASP A 288 -16.66 7.24 16.00
C ASP A 288 -15.53 8.11 16.60
N SER A 289 -14.33 7.55 16.83
CA SER A 289 -13.21 8.27 17.47
C SER A 289 -12.10 8.71 16.52
N VAL A 290 -12.18 8.37 15.22
CA VAL A 290 -11.45 9.17 14.23
C VAL A 290 -12.09 10.54 14.29
N SER A 291 -11.33 11.58 14.60
CA SER A 291 -11.77 12.97 14.44
C SER A 291 -12.01 13.17 12.95
N ASN A 292 -13.19 12.78 12.54
CA ASN A 292 -13.63 12.76 11.17
C ASN A 292 -13.90 14.22 10.77
N PRO A 293 -13.14 14.84 9.86
CA PRO A 293 -13.55 16.11 9.31
C PRO A 293 -14.79 15.98 8.41
N PHE A 294 -15.26 14.76 8.08
CA PHE A 294 -16.37 14.49 7.15
C PHE A 294 -17.25 13.30 7.58
N PRO A 295 -18.36 13.53 8.31
CA PRO A 295 -19.11 12.50 9.04
C PRO A 295 -19.54 11.34 8.15
N ILE A 296 -19.27 10.11 8.58
CA ILE A 296 -19.89 8.89 8.04
C ILE A 296 -20.61 8.23 9.21
N GLU A 297 -21.94 8.11 9.10
CA GLU A 297 -22.75 7.30 10.02
C GLU A 297 -22.44 5.83 9.79
N VAL A 298 -22.03 5.14 10.86
CA VAL A 298 -22.05 3.68 10.94
C VAL A 298 -23.44 3.27 11.43
N LYS A 299 -24.16 2.47 10.65
CA LYS A 299 -25.33 1.71 11.13
C LYS A 299 -24.91 0.29 11.51
#